data_AF-A0A836W872-F1
#
_entry.id   AF-A0A836W872-F1
#
_cell.length_a   1.000
_cell.length_b   1.000
_cell.length_c   1.000
_cell.angle_alpha   90.00
_cell.angle_beta   90.00
_cell.angle_gamma   90.00
#
_symmetry.space_group_name_H-M   'P 1'
#
loop_
_entity.id
_entity.type
_entity.pdbx_description
1 polymer ?
#
loop_
_entity_poly.entity_id
_entity_poly.type
_entity_poly.pdbx_seq_one_letter_code
_entity_poly.pdbx_strand_id
1 'polypeptide(L)'
;MTLSGKHAVQEAFELCGAENIFRDLPAIAPLVSKESMLSVKPEIIFSTFSVKNKSDWLSSLGFKGKNKPELFTLDPDYILLQTPGILEGIKQFCVEVDTVRKKRAAKLPAK
;
A
#
# COMPACT_ATOMS: atom_id res chain seq x y z
N MET A 1 -7.51 5.99 -8.27
CA MET A 1 -8.48 5.64 -7.21
C MET A 1 -7.71 4.98 -6.08
N THR A 2 -8.15 5.14 -4.84
CA THR A 2 -7.61 4.45 -3.66
C THR A 2 -8.78 3.93 -2.81
N LEU A 3 -8.49 3.29 -1.68
CA LEU A 3 -9.48 2.81 -0.71
C LEU A 3 -9.29 3.54 0.63
N SER A 4 -10.37 4.12 1.15
CA SER A 4 -10.36 4.80 2.45
C SER A 4 -10.57 3.82 3.61
N GLY A 5 -10.56 4.35 4.84
CA GLY A 5 -10.81 3.57 6.05
C GLY A 5 -12.22 3.01 6.17
N LYS A 6 -13.13 3.39 5.26
CA LYS A 6 -14.49 2.86 5.19
C LYS A 6 -14.58 1.55 4.40
N HIS A 7 -13.52 1.17 3.70
CA HIS A 7 -13.45 -0.09 2.97
C HIS A 7 -12.98 -1.22 3.89
N ALA A 8 -13.47 -2.45 3.68
CA ALA A 8 -13.13 -3.62 4.50
C ALA A 8 -11.62 -3.92 4.56
N VAL A 9 -10.86 -3.53 3.54
CA VAL A 9 -9.38 -3.65 3.52
C VAL A 9 -8.71 -2.91 4.68
N GLN A 10 -9.38 -1.92 5.29
CA GLN A 10 -8.85 -1.18 6.43
C GLN A 10 -8.48 -2.11 7.60
N GLU A 11 -9.19 -3.22 7.76
CA GLU A 11 -8.91 -4.21 8.80
C GLU A 11 -7.54 -4.87 8.60
N ALA A 12 -7.09 -5.06 7.34
CA ALA A 12 -5.74 -5.53 7.04
C ALA A 12 -4.66 -4.52 7.49
N PHE A 13 -4.92 -3.22 7.29
CA PHE A 13 -4.00 -2.18 7.77
C PHE A 13 -3.86 -2.24 9.30
N GLU A 14 -4.97 -2.33 10.02
CA GLU A 14 -4.98 -2.37 11.48
C GLU A 14 -4.32 -3.64 12.04
N LEU A 15 -4.68 -4.81 11.53
CA LEU A 15 -4.12 -6.10 11.96
C LEU A 15 -2.62 -6.20 11.71
N CYS A 16 -2.15 -5.69 10.57
CA CYS A 16 -0.74 -5.78 10.19
C CYS A 16 0.10 -4.60 10.73
N GLY A 17 -0.50 -3.67 11.48
CA GLY A 17 0.19 -2.49 12.03
C GLY A 17 0.72 -1.54 10.95
N ALA A 18 -0.06 -1.35 9.88
CA ALA A 18 0.18 -0.39 8.81
C ALA A 18 -0.78 0.80 8.93
N GLU A 19 -0.33 1.97 8.49
CA GLU A 19 -1.15 3.18 8.46
C GLU A 19 -1.71 3.41 7.04
N ASN A 20 -3.04 3.54 6.94
CA ASN A 20 -3.67 3.99 5.70
C ASN A 20 -3.69 5.52 5.66
N ILE A 21 -2.79 6.12 4.90
CA ILE A 21 -2.67 7.58 4.74
C ILE A 21 -3.93 8.25 4.15
N PHE A 22 -4.84 7.48 3.55
CA PHE A 22 -6.10 7.95 2.99
C PHE A 22 -7.32 7.52 3.84
N ARG A 23 -7.10 7.10 5.09
CA ARG A 23 -8.13 6.58 6.01
C ARG A 23 -9.35 7.49 6.10
N ASP A 24 -9.13 8.79 6.24
CA ASP A 24 -10.19 9.76 6.58
C ASP A 24 -10.92 10.35 5.37
N LEU A 25 -10.62 9.88 4.15
CA LEU A 25 -11.33 10.34 2.97
C LEU A 25 -12.83 9.93 3.03
N PRO A 26 -13.75 10.82 2.62
CA PRO A 26 -15.18 10.63 2.88
C PRO A 26 -15.82 9.51 2.04
N ALA A 27 -15.34 9.27 0.82
CA ALA A 27 -15.82 8.20 -0.04
C ALA A 27 -15.09 6.87 0.28
N ILE A 28 -15.73 5.72 0.02
CA ILE A 28 -15.11 4.39 0.20
C ILE A 28 -13.94 4.18 -0.77
N ALA A 29 -14.12 4.56 -2.03
CA ALA A 29 -13.11 4.43 -3.08
C ALA A 29 -12.88 5.78 -3.80
N PRO A 30 -12.21 6.75 -3.15
CA PRO A 30 -12.04 8.09 -3.70
C PRO A 30 -11.05 8.11 -4.88
N LEU A 31 -11.28 9.05 -5.80
CA LEU A 31 -10.26 9.44 -6.78
C LEU A 31 -9.22 10.33 -6.08
N VAL A 32 -7.96 9.99 -6.24
CA VAL A 32 -6.82 10.75 -5.73
C VAL A 32 -5.93 11.14 -6.90
N SER A 33 -5.43 12.37 -6.89
CA SER A 33 -4.52 12.87 -7.92
C SER A 33 -3.09 12.38 -7.69
N LYS A 34 -2.25 12.47 -8.73
CA LYS A 34 -0.82 12.13 -8.59
C LYS A 34 -0.13 13.04 -7.59
N GLU A 35 -0.46 14.33 -7.60
CA GLU A 35 0.09 15.35 -6.72
C GLU A 35 -0.26 15.06 -5.25
N SER A 36 -1.49 14.62 -5.00
CA SER A 36 -1.95 14.23 -3.67
C SER A 36 -1.22 13.00 -3.13
N MET A 37 -0.90 12.04 -4.00
CA MET A 37 -0.12 10.86 -3.62
C MET A 37 1.37 11.20 -3.39
N LEU A 38 1.93 12.15 -4.15
CA LEU A 38 3.31 12.61 -3.95
C LEU A 38 3.47 13.45 -2.67
N SER A 39 2.46 14.23 -2.29
CA SER A 39 2.54 15.10 -1.10
C SER A 39 2.59 14.29 0.21
N VAL A 40 1.87 13.17 0.26
CA VAL A 40 1.82 12.28 1.43
C VAL A 40 2.99 11.31 1.55
N LYS A 41 3.82 11.16 0.50
CA LYS A 41 5.06 10.37 0.49
C LYS A 41 4.90 8.97 1.11
N PRO A 42 4.09 8.08 0.50
CA PRO A 42 3.86 6.75 1.06
C PRO A 42 5.17 5.95 1.21
N GLU A 43 5.25 5.10 2.22
CA GLU A 43 6.31 4.08 2.32
C GLU A 43 6.00 2.87 1.43
N ILE A 44 4.71 2.54 1.28
CA ILE A 44 4.21 1.35 0.57
C ILE A 44 3.07 1.74 -0.36
N ILE A 45 3.07 1.20 -1.57
CA ILE A 45 1.93 1.23 -2.49
C ILE A 45 1.53 -0.21 -2.80
N PHE A 46 0.24 -0.52 -2.62
CA PHE A 46 -0.34 -1.77 -3.07
C PHE A 46 -1.11 -1.56 -4.36
N SER A 47 -0.86 -2.41 -5.35
CA SER A 47 -1.59 -2.48 -6.62
C SER A 47 -2.36 -3.80 -6.70
N THR A 48 -3.54 -3.79 -7.31
CA THR A 48 -4.30 -5.02 -7.62
C THR A 48 -4.15 -5.47 -9.07
N PHE A 49 -3.32 -4.77 -9.84
CA PHE A 49 -2.95 -5.15 -11.20
C PHE A 49 -1.44 -5.35 -11.29
N SER A 50 -1.05 -6.25 -12.19
CA SER A 50 0.36 -6.54 -12.46
C SER A 50 1.04 -5.34 -13.10
N VAL A 51 2.15 -4.91 -12.51
CA VAL A 51 3.00 -3.83 -13.03
C VAL A 51 4.29 -4.44 -13.56
N LYS A 52 4.46 -4.46 -14.89
CA LYS A 52 5.62 -5.10 -15.56
C LYS A 52 6.96 -4.54 -15.09
N ASN A 53 7.09 -3.22 -15.04
CA ASN A 53 8.27 -2.54 -14.50
C ASN A 53 7.85 -1.58 -13.38
N LYS A 54 8.07 -2.00 -12.14
CA LYS A 54 7.71 -1.23 -10.94
C LYS A 54 8.41 0.14 -10.90
N SER A 55 9.70 0.19 -11.29
CA SER A 55 10.47 1.44 -11.25
C SER A 55 9.96 2.47 -12.26
N ASP A 56 9.64 2.02 -13.48
CA ASP A 56 9.10 2.89 -14.53
C ASP A 56 7.71 3.40 -14.15
N TRP A 57 6.86 2.53 -13.61
CA TRP A 57 5.53 2.92 -13.15
C TRP A 57 5.60 3.97 -12.04
N LEU A 58 6.42 3.75 -11.00
CA LEU A 58 6.65 4.74 -9.95
C LEU A 58 7.19 6.06 -10.50
N SER A 59 8.09 6.00 -11.49
CA SER A 59 8.63 7.19 -12.15
C SER A 59 7.56 7.96 -12.93
N SER A 60 6.62 7.26 -13.57
CA SER A 60 5.47 7.85 -14.27
C SER A 60 4.46 8.55 -13.35
N LEU A 61 4.50 8.22 -12.06
CA LEU A 61 3.74 8.88 -11.00
C LEU A 61 4.50 10.04 -10.36
N GLY A 62 5.75 10.27 -10.76
CA GLY A 62 6.60 11.35 -10.27
C GLY A 62 7.50 10.97 -9.09
N PHE A 63 7.50 9.71 -8.64
CA PHE A 63 8.45 9.26 -7.60
C PHE A 63 9.85 9.16 -8.18
N LYS A 64 10.76 10.01 -7.69
CA LYS A 64 12.15 10.11 -8.14
C LYS A 64 13.14 9.95 -6.98
N GLY A 65 14.36 9.54 -7.29
CA GLY A 65 15.45 9.43 -6.32
C GLY A 65 15.42 8.18 -5.45
N LYS A 66 16.13 8.23 -4.32
CA LYS A 66 16.37 7.09 -3.41
C LYS A 66 15.19 6.74 -2.49
N ASN A 67 14.19 7.61 -2.41
CA ASN A 67 13.05 7.48 -1.48
C ASN A 67 11.76 7.09 -2.22
N LYS A 68 11.85 6.15 -3.17
CA LYS A 68 10.66 5.59 -3.82
C LYS A 68 9.92 4.67 -2.83
N PRO A 69 8.57 4.66 -2.84
CA PRO A 69 7.81 3.66 -2.09
C PRO A 69 8.11 2.27 -2.62
N GLU A 70 7.93 1.29 -1.75
CA GLU A 70 7.89 -0.12 -2.16
C GLU A 70 6.54 -0.40 -2.83
N LEU A 71 6.56 -1.00 -4.03
CA LEU A 71 5.36 -1.35 -4.78
C LEU A 71 5.14 -2.86 -4.72
N PHE A 72 4.01 -3.26 -4.13
CA PHE A 72 3.57 -4.65 -4.09
C PHE A 72 2.31 -4.86 -4.91
N THR A 73 2.11 -6.09 -5.38
CA THR A 73 0.89 -6.49 -6.07
C THR A 73 0.16 -7.46 -5.16
N LEU A 74 -1.11 -7.17 -4.87
CA LEU A 74 -2.01 -8.08 -4.17
C LEU A 74 -2.97 -8.69 -5.18
N ASP A 75 -3.45 -9.90 -4.87
CA ASP A 75 -4.50 -10.52 -5.64
C ASP A 75 -5.84 -9.79 -5.41
N PRO A 76 -6.48 -9.24 -6.47
CA PRO A 76 -7.76 -8.56 -6.35
C PRO A 76 -8.85 -9.46 -5.76
N ASP A 77 -8.84 -10.76 -6.06
CA ASP A 77 -9.89 -11.69 -5.62
C ASP A 77 -9.82 -11.94 -4.10
N TYR A 78 -8.63 -11.80 -3.52
CA TYR A 78 -8.44 -11.92 -2.09
C TYR A 78 -8.64 -10.59 -1.35
N ILE A 79 -8.26 -9.44 -1.91
CA ILE A 79 -8.26 -8.19 -1.13
C ILE A 79 -9.49 -7.30 -1.38
N LEU A 80 -10.11 -7.38 -2.56
CA LEU A 80 -11.26 -6.54 -2.92
C LEU A 80 -12.61 -7.23 -2.69
N LEU A 81 -12.63 -8.57 -2.69
CA LEU A 81 -13.86 -9.34 -2.53
C LEU A 81 -14.07 -9.74 -1.06
N GLN A 82 -15.31 -9.68 -0.59
CA GLN A 82 -15.70 -10.11 0.75
C GLN A 82 -15.95 -11.63 0.79
N THR A 83 -14.93 -12.42 0.45
CA THR A 83 -14.98 -13.89 0.44
C THR A 83 -14.07 -14.47 1.51
N PRO A 84 -14.17 -15.76 1.87
CA PRO A 84 -13.24 -16.40 2.81
C PRO A 84 -11.76 -16.28 2.40
N GLY A 85 -11.47 -16.08 1.11
CA GLY A 85 -10.11 -15.84 0.60
C GLY A 85 -9.45 -14.57 1.15
N ILE A 86 -10.21 -13.65 1.76
CA ILE A 86 -9.69 -12.42 2.35
C ILE A 86 -8.63 -12.67 3.43
N LEU A 87 -8.73 -13.78 4.16
CA LEU A 87 -7.73 -14.17 5.15
C LEU A 87 -6.36 -14.41 4.51
N GLU A 88 -6.33 -14.96 3.30
CA GLU A 88 -5.08 -15.15 2.56
C GLU A 88 -4.53 -13.82 2.05
N GLY A 89 -5.42 -12.93 1.58
CA GLY A 89 -5.07 -11.56 1.23
C GLY A 89 -4.46 -10.78 2.38
N ILE A 90 -5.02 -10.89 3.59
CA ILE A 90 -4.49 -10.24 4.80
C ILE A 90 -3.11 -10.79 5.18
N LYS A 91 -2.90 -12.12 5.09
CA LYS A 91 -1.57 -12.70 5.33
C LYS A 91 -0.54 -12.15 4.35
N GLN A 92 -0.85 -12.12 3.05
CA GLN A 92 0.03 -11.56 2.04
C GLN A 92 0.34 -10.09 2.33
N PHE A 93 -0.68 -9.29 2.65
CA PHE A 93 -0.52 -7.89 3.04
C PHE A 93 0.44 -7.73 4.23
N CYS A 94 0.25 -8.50 5.31
CA CYS A 94 1.11 -8.49 6.49
C CYS A 94 2.57 -8.82 6.15
N VAL A 95 2.82 -9.83 5.31
CA VAL A 95 4.18 -10.21 4.88
C VAL A 95 4.89 -9.07 4.18
N GLU A 96 4.20 -8.34 3.32
CA GLU A 96 4.80 -7.21 2.60
C GLU A 96 5.04 -6.00 3.49
N VAL A 97 4.11 -5.70 4.40
CA VAL A 97 4.30 -4.67 5.44
C VAL A 97 5.52 -4.99 6.30
N ASP A 98 5.65 -6.25 6.75
CA ASP A 98 6.78 -6.70 7.56
C ASP A 98 8.11 -6.61 6.82
N THR A 99 8.11 -6.86 5.51
CA THR A 99 9.29 -6.71 4.65
C THR A 99 9.80 -5.27 4.68
N VAL A 100 8.91 -4.30 4.56
CA VAL A 100 9.27 -2.87 4.63
C VAL A 100 9.69 -2.48 6.05
N ARG A 101 8.99 -2.97 7.08
CA ARG A 101 9.35 -2.74 8.49
C ARG A 101 10.77 -3.22 8.79
N LYS A 102 11.15 -4.41 8.33
CA LYS A 102 12.51 -4.98 8.50
C LYS A 102 13.56 -4.16 7.74
N LYS A 103 13.29 -3.76 6.49
CA LYS A 103 14.16 -2.88 5.71
C LYS A 103 14.40 -1.55 6.41
N ARG A 104 13.36 -0.98 7.03
CA ARG A 104 13.45 0.27 7.81
C ARG A 104 14.30 0.08 9.05
N ALA A 105 14.08 -0.99 9.82
CA ALA A 105 14.86 -1.31 11.01
C ALA A 105 16.35 -1.48 10.70
N ALA A 106 16.71 -2.15 9.60
CA ALA A 106 18.09 -2.34 9.17
C ALA A 106 18.80 -1.05 8.72
N LYS A 107 18.04 -0.01 8.31
CA LYS A 107 18.58 1.30 7.90
C LYS A 107 18.75 2.27 9.07
N LEU A 108 18.13 2.01 10.22
CA LEU A 108 18.28 2.86 11.39
C LEU A 108 19.68 2.60 12.00
N PRO A 109 20.49 3.65 12.23
CA PRO A 109 21.75 3.47 12.93
C PRO A 109 21.46 2.93 14.33
N ALA A 110 22.20 1.89 14.74
CA ALA A 110 22.16 1.40 16.11
C ALA A 110 22.45 2.58 17.05
N LYS A 111 21.54 2.82 18.00
CA LYS A 111 21.63 3.90 18.97
C LYS A 111 22.83 3.71 19.89
#